data_AF-A0A0R1KF42-F1
#
_entry.id   AF-A0A0R1KF42-F1
#
_cell.length_a   1.000
_cell.length_b   1.000
_cell.length_c   1.000
_cell.angle_alpha   90.00
_cell.angle_beta   90.00
_cell.angle_gamma   90.00
#
_symmetry.space_group_name_H-M   'P 1'
#
loop_
_entity.id
_entity.type
_entity.pdbx_description
1 polymer ?
#
loop_
_entity_poly.entity_id
_entity_poly.type
_entity_poly.pdbx_seq_one_letter_code
_entity_poly.pdbx_strand_id
1 'polypeptide(L)'
;MYAKKIIGGEQTVEHRKRFLHTSSQAIVYSSGIDKSVGLFLKLGIPVEVEDGYEIPIISLTEFTSTSLDTLQQKFPGFKAPRSYIYLDRPDKKPLLDYFLRQAVKKEI
;
A
#
# COMPACT_ATOMS: atom_id res chain seq x y z
N MET A 1 -8.03 -4.10 11.74
CA MET A 1 -7.80 -4.03 10.26
C MET A 1 -6.38 -3.56 10.03
N TYR A 2 -5.61 -4.20 9.15
CA TYR A 2 -4.15 -3.98 9.00
C TYR A 2 -3.73 -2.51 8.87
N ALA A 3 -4.37 -1.72 7.98
CA ALA A 3 -4.09 -0.29 7.85
C ALA A 3 -4.36 0.51 9.15
N LYS A 4 -5.38 0.16 9.94
CA LYS A 4 -5.66 0.82 11.22
C LYS A 4 -4.55 0.62 12.24
N LYS A 5 -3.88 -0.55 12.23
CA LYS A 5 -2.72 -0.80 13.12
C LYS A 5 -1.52 0.06 12.73
N ILE A 6 -1.29 0.25 11.43
CA ILE A 6 -0.22 1.14 10.94
C ILE A 6 -0.52 2.59 11.31
N ILE A 7 -1.74 3.05 11.03
CA ILE A 7 -2.20 4.41 11.35
C ILE A 7 -2.15 4.68 12.86
N GLY A 8 -2.48 3.68 13.68
CA GLY A 8 -2.42 3.76 15.14
C GLY A 8 -1.01 3.66 15.72
N GLY A 9 0.02 3.42 14.90
CA GLY A 9 1.41 3.23 15.35
C GLY A 9 1.69 1.89 16.02
N GLU A 10 0.71 0.98 16.06
CA GLU A 10 0.88 -0.38 16.60
C GLU A 10 1.74 -1.27 15.67
N GLN A 11 1.70 -0.97 14.37
CA GLN A 11 2.48 -1.66 13.34
C GLN A 11 3.48 -0.68 12.72
N THR A 12 4.74 -0.79 13.11
CA THR A 12 5.85 0.05 12.61
C THR A 12 6.77 -0.70 11.64
N VAL A 13 6.58 -2.01 11.50
CA VAL A 13 7.36 -2.88 10.63
C VAL A 13 6.41 -3.72 9.79
N GLU A 14 6.74 -3.93 8.53
CA GLU A 14 6.06 -4.85 7.64
C GLU A 14 6.86 -6.15 7.51
N HIS A 15 6.24 -7.32 7.69
CA HIS A 15 6.92 -8.61 7.54
C HIS A 15 6.52 -9.31 6.25
N ARG A 16 7.50 -9.77 5.46
CA ARG A 16 7.26 -10.44 4.17
C ARG A 16 8.25 -11.56 3.90
N LYS A 17 7.74 -12.73 3.54
CA LYS A 17 8.55 -13.90 3.15
C LYS A 17 9.49 -13.65 1.97
N ARG A 18 9.07 -12.79 1.02
CA ARG A 18 9.88 -12.32 -0.11
C ARG A 18 9.60 -10.84 -0.31
N PHE A 19 10.67 -10.06 -0.48
CA PHE A 19 10.56 -8.62 -0.70
C PHE A 19 11.70 -8.10 -1.57
N LEU A 20 11.60 -6.83 -1.98
CA LEU A 20 12.70 -6.09 -2.59
C LEU A 20 13.88 -6.01 -1.61
N HIS A 21 15.08 -5.69 -2.10
CA HIS A 21 16.28 -5.49 -1.26
C HIS A 21 16.68 -4.01 -1.14
N THR A 22 15.74 -3.12 -1.44
CA THR A 22 15.95 -1.66 -1.42
C THR A 22 14.78 -0.97 -0.73
N SER A 23 15.00 0.28 -0.30
CA SER A 23 13.91 1.16 0.12
C SER A 23 12.87 1.30 -0.98
N SER A 24 11.60 1.37 -0.60
CA SER A 24 10.50 1.38 -1.56
C SER A 24 9.32 2.21 -1.05
N GLN A 25 8.31 2.36 -1.90
CA GLN A 25 7.06 3.01 -1.58
C GLN A 25 5.92 2.03 -1.86
N ALA A 26 4.87 2.08 -1.04
CA ALA A 26 3.75 1.18 -1.18
C ALA A 26 2.41 1.92 -1.06
N ILE A 27 1.47 1.56 -1.93
CA ILE A 27 0.06 1.92 -1.80
C ILE A 27 -0.66 0.67 -1.27
N VAL A 28 -1.35 0.82 -0.14
CA VAL A 28 -1.89 -0.32 0.62
C VAL A 28 -3.36 -0.55 0.28
N TYR A 29 -3.65 -1.77 -0.18
CA TYR A 29 -5.01 -2.30 -0.25
C TYR A 29 -5.38 -2.98 1.06
N SER A 30 -6.48 -2.55 1.68
CA SER A 30 -7.04 -3.15 2.89
C SER A 30 -8.18 -4.09 2.53
N SER A 31 -7.98 -5.39 2.69
CA SER A 31 -8.94 -6.45 2.34
C SER A 31 -10.04 -6.71 3.40
N GLY A 32 -10.05 -5.95 4.50
CA GLY A 32 -11.10 -6.02 5.53
C GLY A 32 -12.47 -5.57 5.02
N ILE A 33 -13.42 -5.36 5.93
CA ILE A 33 -14.83 -5.01 5.61
C ILE A 33 -14.91 -3.88 4.57
N ASP A 34 -14.10 -2.84 4.73
CA ASP A 34 -14.18 -1.63 3.90
C ASP A 34 -13.55 -1.78 2.50
N LYS A 35 -12.85 -2.89 2.21
CA LYS A 35 -12.19 -3.23 0.93
C LYS A 35 -11.74 -2.00 0.13
N SER A 36 -10.66 -1.36 0.53
CA SER A 36 -10.30 -0.04 -0.02
C SER A 36 -8.80 0.20 -0.11
N VAL A 37 -8.44 1.22 -0.88
CA VAL A 37 -7.09 1.78 -0.96
C VAL A 37 -7.13 3.19 -0.42
N GLY A 38 -6.29 3.53 0.56
CA GLY A 38 -6.31 4.85 1.21
C GLY A 38 -5.05 5.20 2.01
N LEU A 39 -3.99 4.40 1.87
CA LEU A 39 -2.77 4.54 2.65
C LEU A 39 -1.57 4.40 1.73
N PHE A 40 -0.66 5.37 1.81
CA PHE A 40 0.64 5.35 1.17
C PHE A 40 1.71 5.22 2.26
N LEU A 41 2.73 4.41 2.01
CA LEU A 41 3.85 4.14 2.93
C LEU A 41 5.17 4.45 2.25
N LYS A 42 6.08 5.08 2.99
CA LYS A 42 7.52 5.02 2.70
C LYS A 42 8.12 3.88 3.52
N LEU A 43 8.78 2.97 2.83
CA LEU A 43 9.40 1.77 3.41
C LEU A 43 10.91 1.90 3.34
N GLY A 44 11.58 1.60 4.47
CA GLY A 44 13.03 1.64 4.56
C GLY A 44 13.68 0.42 3.92
N ILE A 45 14.97 0.22 4.20
CA ILE A 45 15.72 -0.91 3.68
C ILE A 45 15.26 -2.19 4.40
N PRO A 46 14.84 -3.23 3.67
CA PRO A 46 14.47 -4.53 4.24
C PRO A 46 15.64 -5.21 4.93
N VAL A 47 15.38 -5.77 6.12
CA VAL A 47 16.34 -6.56 6.90
C VAL A 47 15.93 -8.02 6.83
N GLU A 48 16.87 -8.91 6.48
CA GLU A 48 16.62 -10.34 6.46
C GLU A 48 16.48 -10.89 7.89
N VAL A 49 15.47 -11.72 8.09
CA VAL A 49 15.16 -12.44 9.34
C VAL A 49 14.90 -13.90 9.02
N GLU A 50 14.77 -14.75 10.05
CA GLU A 50 14.68 -16.21 9.89
C GLU A 50 13.61 -16.67 8.87
N ASP A 51 12.43 -16.03 8.85
CA ASP A 51 11.32 -16.37 7.91
C ASP A 51 11.01 -15.27 6.87
N GLY A 52 12.03 -14.50 6.47
CA GLY A 52 11.93 -13.56 5.35
C GLY A 52 12.54 -12.20 5.63
N TYR A 53 11.73 -11.15 5.53
CA TYR A 53 12.19 -9.77 5.64
C TYR A 53 11.30 -8.96 6.56
N GLU A 54 11.93 -8.14 7.39
CA GLU A 54 11.32 -7.05 8.12
C GLU A 54 11.63 -5.73 7.43
N ILE A 55 10.59 -4.97 7.11
CA ILE A 55 10.70 -3.70 6.38
C ILE A 55 10.17 -2.58 7.28
N PRO A 56 11.03 -1.65 7.74
CA PRO A 56 10.59 -0.57 8.58
C PRO A 56 9.67 0.38 7.81
N ILE A 57 8.54 0.76 8.43
CA ILE A 57 7.63 1.78 7.94
C ILE A 57 8.18 3.13 8.41
N ILE A 58 8.70 3.92 7.48
CA ILE A 58 9.40 5.18 7.77
C ILE A 58 8.41 6.33 7.95
N SER A 59 7.39 6.38 7.10
CA SER A 59 6.33 7.37 7.19
C SER A 59 5.07 6.84 6.52
N LEU A 60 3.93 7.45 6.86
CA LEU A 60 2.66 7.12 6.26
C LEU A 60 1.89 8.37 5.84
N THR A 61 1.09 8.22 4.80
CA THR A 61 0.18 9.25 4.33
C THR A 61 -1.19 8.62 4.11
N GLU A 62 -2.16 9.04 4.90
CA GLU A 62 -3.56 8.74 4.68
C GLU A 62 -4.12 9.69 3.62
N PHE A 63 -4.83 9.13 2.64
CA PHE A 63 -5.51 9.91 1.62
C PHE A 63 -6.97 9.47 1.51
N THR A 64 -7.76 10.18 0.70
CA THR A 64 -9.15 9.83 0.43
C THR A 64 -9.25 8.41 -0.10
N SER A 65 -9.83 7.53 0.73
CA SER A 65 -9.95 6.13 0.42
C SER A 65 -10.88 5.91 -0.78
N THR A 66 -10.46 5.05 -1.70
CA THR A 66 -11.29 4.56 -2.81
C THR A 66 -11.68 3.11 -2.53
N SER A 67 -12.98 2.81 -2.58
CA SER A 67 -13.49 1.45 -2.39
C SER A 67 -13.15 0.53 -3.57
N LEU A 68 -13.16 -0.78 -3.35
CA LEU A 68 -12.96 -1.77 -4.41
C LEU A 68 -13.99 -1.61 -5.53
N ASP A 69 -15.25 -1.34 -5.20
CA ASP A 69 -16.32 -1.14 -6.18
C ASP A 69 -16.03 0.07 -7.07
N THR A 70 -15.67 1.22 -6.47
CA THR A 70 -15.27 2.40 -7.24
C THR A 70 -14.02 2.16 -8.08
N LEU A 71 -13.04 1.40 -7.57
CA LEU A 71 -11.85 1.01 -8.34
C LEU A 71 -12.23 0.12 -9.53
N GLN A 72 -13.16 -0.82 -9.37
CA GLN A 72 -13.61 -1.70 -10.44
C GLN A 72 -14.45 -0.95 -11.49
N GLN A 73 -15.25 0.04 -11.09
CA GLN A 73 -15.97 0.90 -12.03
C GLN A 73 -15.02 1.77 -12.87
N LYS A 74 -13.99 2.37 -12.24
CA LYS A 74 -13.01 3.23 -12.94
C LYS A 74 -11.96 2.44 -13.71
N PHE A 75 -11.61 1.26 -13.21
CA PHE A 75 -10.60 0.36 -13.77
C PHE A 75 -11.19 -1.05 -13.83
N PRO A 76 -11.94 -1.41 -14.89
CA PRO A 76 -12.63 -2.71 -15.00
C PRO A 76 -11.72 -3.94 -14.86
N GLY A 77 -10.42 -3.79 -15.15
CA GLY A 77 -9.40 -4.83 -14.95
C GLY A 77 -8.85 -4.95 -13.52
N PHE A 78 -9.26 -4.07 -12.60
CA PHE A 78 -8.74 -4.06 -11.24
C PHE A 78 -9.24 -5.27 -10.44
N LYS A 79 -8.29 -6.00 -9.88
CA LYS A 79 -8.55 -7.12 -8.97
C LYS A 79 -7.76 -6.87 -7.69
N ALA A 80 -8.33 -7.26 -6.56
CA ALA A 80 -7.63 -7.20 -5.29
C ALA A 80 -6.28 -7.95 -5.41
N PRO A 81 -5.15 -7.32 -5.08
CA PRO A 81 -3.84 -7.92 -5.24
C PRO A 81 -3.68 -9.16 -4.36
N ARG A 82 -3.26 -10.28 -4.96
CA ARG A 82 -2.79 -11.47 -4.23
C ARG A 82 -1.28 -11.42 -3.94
N SER A 83 -0.56 -10.57 -4.67
CA SER A 83 0.87 -10.29 -4.58
C SER A 83 1.11 -8.80 -4.85
N TYR A 84 2.36 -8.33 -4.76
CA TYR A 84 2.69 -6.95 -5.14
C TYR A 84 2.32 -6.66 -6.60
N ILE A 85 1.81 -5.46 -6.84
CA ILE A 85 1.58 -4.90 -8.16
C ILE A 85 2.54 -3.72 -8.32
N TYR A 86 3.42 -3.80 -9.31
CA TYR A 86 4.31 -2.71 -9.69
C TYR A 86 3.54 -1.66 -10.49
N LEU A 87 3.37 -0.47 -9.91
CA LEU A 87 2.53 0.61 -10.44
C LEU A 87 3.27 1.55 -11.40
N ASP A 88 4.60 1.50 -11.40
CA ASP A 88 5.52 2.23 -12.28
C ASP A 88 5.57 1.68 -13.71
N ARG A 89 4.85 0.59 -13.99
CA ARG A 89 4.72 0.03 -15.33
C ARG A 89 3.81 0.90 -16.22
N PRO A 90 4.08 1.00 -17.53
CA PRO A 90 3.25 1.79 -18.46
C PRO A 90 1.76 1.42 -18.41
N ASP A 91 1.42 0.13 -18.30
CA ASP A 91 0.05 -0.38 -18.24
C ASP A 91 -0.66 -0.09 -16.90
N LYS A 92 0.09 0.31 -15.87
CA LYS A 92 -0.41 0.65 -14.52
C LYS A 92 -0.33 2.14 -14.21
N LYS A 93 0.33 2.94 -15.05
CA LYS A 93 0.45 4.38 -14.89
C LYS A 93 -0.89 5.10 -14.65
N PRO A 94 -2.01 4.79 -15.35
CA PRO A 94 -3.29 5.43 -15.07
C PRO A 94 -3.80 5.18 -13.65
N LEU A 95 -3.55 3.99 -13.10
CA LEU A 95 -3.92 3.62 -11.74
C LEU A 95 -3.03 4.32 -10.72
N LEU A 96 -1.72 4.40 -10.98
CA LEU A 96 -0.79 5.18 -10.16
C LEU A 96 -1.18 6.65 -10.10
N ASP A 97 -1.37 7.28 -11.28
CA ASP A 97 -1.77 8.68 -11.40
C ASP A 97 -3.09 8.95 -10.66
N TYR A 98 -4.04 8.00 -10.68
CA TYR A 98 -5.28 8.11 -9.93
C TYR A 98 -5.05 8.16 -8.41
N PHE A 99 -4.21 7.29 -7.87
CA PHE A 99 -3.90 7.29 -6.44
C PHE A 99 -3.15 8.55 -6.01
N LEU A 100 -2.18 9.01 -6.82
CA LEU A 100 -1.39 10.21 -6.52
C LEU A 100 -2.22 11.51 -6.55
N ARG A 101 -3.41 11.51 -7.17
CA ARG A 101 -4.32 12.66 -7.19
C ARG A 101 -5.32 12.69 -6.03
N GLN A 102 -5.35 11.66 -5.17
CA GLN A 102 -6.28 11.65 -4.05
C GLN A 102 -5.88 12.70 -3.01
N ALA A 103 -6.87 13.36 -2.41
CA ALA A 103 -6.62 14.36 -1.37
C ALA A 103 -5.98 13.69 -0.14
N VAL A 104 -4.89 14.28 0.35
CA VAL A 104 -4.25 13.86 1.61
C VAL A 104 -5.16 14.24 2.78
N LYS A 105 -5.38 13.28 3.69
CA LYS A 105 -6.12 13.47 4.94
C LYS A 105 -5.18 13.70 6.13
N LYS A 106 -4.08 12.96 6.17
CA LYS A 106 -3.10 13.00 7.26
C LYS A 106 -1.74 12.52 6.77
N GLU A 107 -0.68 13.13 7.28
CA GLU A 107 0.71 12.68 7.09
C GLU A 107 1.33 12.51 8.48
N ILE A 108 2.03 11.40 8.70
CA ILE A 108 2.70 11.04 9.96
C ILE A 108 4.12 10.56 9.64
#